data_AF-A0A4P9EDU7-F1
#
_entry.id   AF-A0A4P9EDU7-F1
#
_cell.length_a   1.000
_cell.length_b   1.000
_cell.length_c   1.000
_cell.angle_alpha   90.00
_cell.angle_beta   90.00
_cell.angle_gamma   90.00
#
_symmetry.space_group_name_H-M   'P 1'
#
loop_
_entity.id
_entity.type
_entity.pdbx_description
1 polymer ?
#
loop_
_entity_poly.entity_id
_entity_poly.type
_entity_poly.pdbx_seq_one_letter_code
_entity_poly.pdbx_strand_id
1 'polypeptide(L)'
;MFTTIFSAIGETYLSDDDVLWWAKDGKLKGKSPERIAFLRELMESLPSAIEPWYEPESVTFGDEFLGYKAGPDHPIISLVTSLTEPEDDAGALKDKIFSERCGDQVYIKYLGKHCSRKPFFILPEDHKYKIDVIDTWNMTRKTIMTGASGITWLDLGEAKEGIALLAVEE
;
A
#
# COMPACT_ATOMS: atom_id res chain seq x y z
N MET A 1 19.97 -2.23 9.43
CA MET A 1 20.29 -0.89 8.90
C MET A 1 18.99 -0.37 8.30
N PHE A 2 18.28 0.53 8.97
CA PHE A 2 17.03 1.08 8.43
C PHE A 2 17.40 2.19 7.46
N THR A 3 17.16 1.97 6.17
CA THR A 3 17.33 3.01 5.15
C THR A 3 16.03 3.79 5.08
N THR A 4 16.02 5.01 5.60
CA THR A 4 14.89 5.93 5.37
C THR A 4 14.97 6.45 3.94
N ILE A 5 13.90 6.27 3.17
CA ILE A 5 13.80 6.74 1.79
C ILE A 5 12.88 7.96 1.77
N PHE A 6 13.32 9.01 1.07
CA PHE A 6 12.50 10.19 0.79
C PHE A 6 12.50 10.44 -0.72
N SER A 7 11.40 10.96 -1.24
CA SER A 7 11.26 11.31 -2.66
C SER A 7 11.18 12.83 -2.83
N ALA A 8 12.06 13.39 -3.65
CA ALA A 8 11.96 14.79 -4.07
C ALA A 8 10.93 14.93 -5.19
N ILE A 9 10.18 16.03 -5.20
CA ILE A 9 9.09 16.28 -6.15
C ILE A 9 9.34 17.61 -6.86
N GLY A 10 8.99 17.68 -8.14
CA GLY A 10 9.02 18.89 -8.96
C GLY A 10 7.82 18.95 -9.88
N GLU A 11 7.52 20.15 -10.38
CA GLU A 11 6.46 20.37 -11.38
C GLU A 11 6.96 21.16 -12.58
N THR A 12 6.54 20.74 -13.79
CA THR A 12 6.81 21.43 -15.06
C THR A 12 5.50 21.88 -15.68
N TYR A 13 5.24 23.17 -15.67
CA TYR A 13 4.13 23.74 -16.44
C TYR A 13 4.66 24.75 -17.44
N LEU A 14 4.23 24.64 -18.70
CA LEU A 14 4.33 25.74 -19.65
C LEU A 14 3.45 26.87 -19.13
N SER A 15 3.98 28.09 -19.13
CA SER A 15 3.32 29.24 -18.54
C SER A 15 3.58 30.50 -19.36
N ASP A 16 2.58 31.36 -19.45
CA ASP A 16 2.64 32.63 -20.18
C ASP A 16 3.68 33.62 -19.62
N ASP A 17 4.08 33.43 -18.35
CA ASP A 17 5.13 34.21 -17.69
C ASP A 17 6.56 33.65 -17.91
N ASP A 18 6.71 32.55 -18.67
CA ASP A 18 7.97 31.82 -18.90
C ASP A 18 8.72 31.43 -17.59
N VAL A 19 7.98 31.32 -16.47
CA VAL A 19 8.53 30.89 -15.18
C VAL A 19 8.43 29.37 -15.04
N LEU A 20 9.60 28.73 -14.98
CA LEU A 20 9.77 27.33 -14.57
C LEU A 20 10.12 27.28 -13.08
N TRP A 21 9.19 26.77 -12.26
CA TRP A 21 9.28 26.86 -10.80
C TRP A 21 10.57 26.28 -10.22
N TRP A 22 11.01 25.08 -10.63
CA TRP A 22 12.22 24.45 -10.05
C TRP A 22 13.52 25.22 -10.32
N ALA A 23 13.54 26.09 -11.32
CA ALA A 23 14.74 26.80 -11.76
C ALA A 23 14.73 28.28 -11.37
N LYS A 24 13.55 28.90 -11.38
CA LYS A 24 13.38 30.36 -11.20
C LYS A 24 12.60 30.73 -9.94
N ASP A 25 12.29 29.75 -9.08
CA ASP A 25 11.32 29.90 -7.98
C ASP A 25 9.94 30.35 -8.52
N GLY A 26 9.00 30.67 -7.63
CA GLY A 26 7.71 31.24 -7.96
C GLY A 26 6.55 30.50 -7.31
N LYS A 27 5.40 30.52 -7.98
CA LYS A 27 4.18 29.86 -7.47
C LYS A 27 4.04 28.49 -8.11
N LEU A 28 3.75 27.50 -7.26
CA LEU A 28 3.32 26.18 -7.70
C LEU A 28 1.97 26.28 -8.40
N LYS A 29 1.85 25.67 -9.56
CA LYS A 29 0.66 25.67 -10.45
C LYS A 29 -0.03 24.31 -10.47
N GLY A 30 0.66 23.26 -10.04
CA GLY A 30 0.16 21.91 -9.99
C GLY A 30 -0.76 21.63 -8.81
N LYS A 31 -1.26 20.40 -8.81
CA LYS A 31 -2.20 19.88 -7.80
C LYS A 31 -1.54 18.97 -6.78
N SER A 32 -0.31 18.52 -7.02
CA SER A 32 0.42 17.64 -6.10
C SER A 32 0.77 18.25 -4.74
N PRO A 33 1.01 19.58 -4.57
CA PRO A 33 1.41 20.13 -3.27
C PRO A 33 0.42 19.82 -2.13
N GLU A 34 -0.88 19.90 -2.41
CA GLU A 34 -1.93 19.56 -1.43
C GLU A 34 -1.87 18.07 -1.02
N ARG A 35 -1.66 17.17 -1.98
CA ARG A 35 -1.56 15.71 -1.70
C ARG A 35 -0.31 15.37 -0.91
N ILE A 36 0.79 16.07 -1.19
CA ILE A 36 2.05 15.91 -0.45
C ILE A 36 1.88 16.39 0.98
N ALA A 37 1.20 17.52 1.20
CA ALA A 37 0.88 18.01 2.54
C ALA A 37 0.02 17.00 3.31
N PHE A 38 -1.04 16.47 2.69
CA PHE A 38 -1.87 15.42 3.27
C PHE A 38 -1.05 14.16 3.64
N LEU A 39 -0.20 13.68 2.74
CA LEU A 39 0.67 12.54 3.01
C LEU A 39 1.65 12.85 4.15
N ARG A 40 2.22 14.06 4.19
CA ARG A 40 3.13 14.48 5.27
C ARG A 40 2.42 14.43 6.62
N GLU A 41 1.24 15.04 6.73
CA GLU A 41 0.43 15.03 7.95
C GLU A 41 0.09 13.60 8.38
N LEU A 42 -0.27 12.72 7.44
CA LEU A 42 -0.51 11.31 7.72
C LEU A 42 0.75 10.63 8.29
N MET A 43 1.89 10.76 7.62
CA MET A 43 3.14 10.12 8.03
C MET A 43 3.66 10.66 9.37
N GLU A 44 3.55 11.97 9.61
CA GLU A 44 3.92 12.61 10.87
C GLU A 44 2.99 12.23 12.04
N SER A 45 1.77 11.76 11.74
CA SER A 45 0.83 11.27 12.75
C SER A 45 1.13 9.85 13.24
N LEU A 46 2.03 9.11 12.57
CA LEU A 46 2.35 7.74 12.91
C LEU A 46 3.27 7.65 14.14
N PRO A 47 3.18 6.57 14.95
CA PRO A 47 4.00 6.44 16.17
C PRO A 47 5.51 6.39 15.93
N SER A 48 5.91 5.89 14.77
CA SER A 48 7.32 5.73 14.39
C SER A 48 7.48 5.72 12.87
N ALA A 49 8.72 5.66 12.41
CA ALA A 49 9.00 5.38 11.01
C ALA A 49 8.43 4.01 10.61
N ILE A 50 7.80 3.96 9.44
CA ILE A 50 7.28 2.72 8.87
C ILE A 50 8.40 1.76 8.49
N GLU A 51 8.18 0.48 8.71
CA GLU A 51 9.03 -0.60 8.23
C GLU A 51 8.23 -1.58 7.36
N PRO A 52 8.87 -2.29 6.42
CA PRO A 52 8.17 -3.27 5.58
C PRO A 52 7.41 -4.30 6.41
N TRP A 53 6.19 -4.61 5.99
CA TRP A 53 5.38 -5.68 6.55
C TRP A 53 5.02 -6.68 5.47
N TYR A 54 5.34 -7.94 5.73
CA TYR A 54 4.93 -9.05 4.87
C TYR A 54 3.75 -9.71 5.55
N GLU A 55 2.54 -9.44 5.03
CA GLU A 55 1.36 -10.11 5.54
C GLU A 55 1.54 -11.63 5.45
N PRO A 56 1.10 -12.39 6.46
CA PRO A 56 1.29 -13.84 6.46
C PRO A 56 0.26 -14.49 5.52
N GLU A 57 0.34 -14.23 4.21
CA GLU A 57 -0.62 -14.67 3.19
C GLU A 57 -0.86 -16.18 3.20
N SER A 58 0.12 -16.95 3.68
CA SER A 58 0.01 -18.39 3.90
C SER A 58 -1.25 -18.80 4.70
N VAL A 59 -1.73 -17.94 5.63
CA VAL A 59 -2.94 -18.23 6.42
C VAL A 59 -4.22 -18.24 5.58
N THR A 60 -4.22 -17.62 4.38
CA THR A 60 -5.38 -17.63 3.48
C THR A 60 -5.57 -18.96 2.75
N PHE A 61 -4.53 -19.78 2.70
CA PHE A 61 -4.54 -21.05 1.99
C PHE A 61 -4.86 -22.25 2.90
N GLY A 62 -4.84 -22.07 4.22
CA GLY A 62 -5.05 -23.12 5.22
C GLY A 62 -3.88 -24.12 5.33
N ASP A 63 -3.82 -24.84 6.45
CA ASP A 63 -2.73 -25.80 6.75
C ASP A 63 -2.58 -26.89 5.67
N GLU A 64 -3.69 -27.25 5.02
CA GLU A 64 -3.75 -28.26 3.97
C GLU A 64 -3.02 -27.83 2.67
N PHE A 65 -3.03 -26.53 2.35
CA PHE A 65 -2.32 -25.97 1.20
C PHE A 65 -0.85 -25.65 1.53
N LEU A 66 -0.55 -25.26 2.77
CA LEU A 66 0.83 -25.13 3.27
C LEU A 66 1.59 -26.47 3.26
N GLY A 67 0.87 -27.59 3.48
CA GLY A 67 1.39 -28.95 3.34
C GLY A 67 1.42 -29.45 1.89
N TYR A 68 0.74 -28.77 0.96
CA TYR A 68 0.69 -29.15 -0.45
C TYR A 68 2.00 -28.78 -1.15
N LYS A 69 2.92 -29.75 -1.20
CA LYS A 69 4.07 -29.67 -2.10
C LYS A 69 3.62 -30.09 -3.49
N ALA A 70 3.27 -29.11 -4.31
CA ALA A 70 3.20 -29.30 -5.74
C ALA A 70 4.53 -29.92 -6.21
N GLY A 71 4.47 -31.11 -6.80
CA GLY A 71 5.64 -31.74 -7.39
C GLY A 71 6.23 -30.86 -8.50
N PRO A 72 7.50 -31.06 -8.88
CA PRO A 72 8.13 -30.27 -9.95
C PRO A 72 7.35 -30.31 -11.28
N ASP A 73 6.52 -31.34 -11.49
CA ASP A 73 5.67 -31.52 -12.67
C ASP A 73 4.32 -30.78 -12.61
N HIS A 74 4.02 -30.06 -11.51
CA HIS A 74 2.77 -29.31 -11.41
C HIS A 74 2.78 -28.15 -12.42
N PRO A 75 1.77 -28.01 -13.31
CA PRO A 75 1.82 -27.05 -14.41
C PRO A 75 2.09 -25.60 -13.98
N ILE A 76 1.54 -25.17 -12.84
CA ILE A 76 1.78 -23.82 -12.31
C ILE A 76 3.21 -23.66 -11.76
N ILE A 77 3.75 -24.67 -11.08
CA ILE A 77 5.11 -24.59 -10.53
C ILE A 77 6.13 -24.64 -11.66
N SER A 78 5.91 -25.51 -12.65
CA SER A 78 6.74 -25.59 -13.85
C SER A 78 6.72 -24.26 -14.62
N LEU A 79 5.57 -23.61 -14.75
CA LEU A 79 5.46 -22.29 -15.37
C LEU A 79 6.25 -21.24 -14.58
N VAL A 80 5.97 -21.10 -13.28
CA VAL A 80 6.61 -20.07 -12.42
C VAL A 80 8.13 -20.27 -12.39
N THR A 81 8.61 -21.51 -12.29
CA THR A 81 10.06 -21.81 -12.29
C THR A 81 10.73 -21.67 -13.66
N SER A 82 9.95 -21.60 -14.74
CA SER A 82 10.45 -21.36 -16.10
C SER A 82 10.54 -19.89 -16.49
N LEU A 83 9.99 -18.98 -15.67
CA LEU A 83 10.01 -17.55 -15.95
C LEU A 83 11.45 -17.03 -15.98
N THR A 84 11.71 -16.14 -16.94
CA THR A 84 12.93 -15.33 -16.94
C THR A 84 12.84 -14.26 -15.86
N GLU A 85 13.99 -13.75 -15.40
CA GLU A 85 14.05 -12.66 -14.40
C GLU A 85 13.18 -11.43 -14.80
N PRO A 86 13.18 -10.94 -16.06
CA PRO A 86 12.28 -9.86 -16.45
C PRO A 86 10.79 -10.21 -16.40
N GLU A 87 10.41 -11.47 -16.65
CA GLU A 87 9.02 -11.92 -16.59
C GLU A 87 8.55 -12.05 -15.14
N ASP A 88 9.41 -12.56 -14.26
CA ASP A 88 9.16 -12.62 -12.83
C ASP A 88 9.03 -11.21 -12.24
N ASP A 89 9.95 -10.30 -12.57
CA ASP A 89 9.90 -8.89 -12.16
C ASP A 89 8.62 -8.19 -12.66
N ALA A 90 8.22 -8.43 -13.92
CA ALA A 90 7.00 -7.87 -14.47
C ALA A 90 5.75 -8.40 -13.75
N GLY A 91 5.73 -9.69 -13.40
CA GLY A 91 4.68 -10.29 -12.57
C GLY A 91 4.64 -9.67 -11.18
N ALA A 92 5.80 -9.56 -10.53
CA ALA A 92 5.94 -8.96 -9.21
C ALA A 92 5.50 -7.50 -9.19
N LEU A 93 5.71 -6.72 -10.26
CA LEU A 93 5.26 -5.33 -10.36
C LEU A 93 3.74 -5.22 -10.52
N LYS A 94 3.12 -6.16 -11.24
CA LYS A 94 1.68 -6.18 -11.49
C LYS A 94 0.88 -6.46 -10.23
N ASP A 95 1.34 -7.40 -9.41
CA ASP A 95 0.60 -7.91 -8.25
C ASP A 95 1.14 -7.36 -6.92
N LYS A 96 2.00 -6.34 -6.97
CA LYS A 96 2.62 -5.79 -5.76
C LYS A 96 1.61 -5.02 -4.93
N ILE A 97 1.31 -5.56 -3.77
CA ILE A 97 0.71 -4.84 -2.68
C ILE A 97 1.85 -4.39 -1.76
N PHE A 98 1.88 -3.10 -1.42
CA PHE A 98 2.87 -2.56 -0.52
C PHE A 98 2.25 -2.48 0.86
N SER A 99 2.81 -3.25 1.79
CA SER A 99 2.36 -3.29 3.18
C SER A 99 3.50 -2.89 4.11
N GLU A 100 3.18 -2.07 5.11
CA GLU A 100 4.12 -1.52 6.07
C GLU A 100 3.53 -1.53 7.48
N ARG A 101 4.36 -1.32 8.49
CA ARG A 101 3.91 -1.25 9.89
C ARG A 101 4.73 -0.28 10.74
N CYS A 102 4.17 0.11 11.89
CA CYS A 102 4.87 0.75 13.00
C CYS A 102 4.77 -0.16 14.23
N GLY A 103 5.74 -1.05 14.41
CA GLY A 103 5.65 -2.09 15.43
C GLY A 103 4.38 -2.93 15.23
N ASP A 104 3.62 -3.11 16.31
CA ASP A 104 2.32 -3.78 16.28
C ASP A 104 1.15 -2.79 16.45
N GLN A 105 1.44 -1.48 16.44
CA GLN A 105 0.45 -0.43 16.70
C GLN A 105 -0.28 0.03 15.43
N VAL A 106 0.40 -0.05 14.28
CA VAL A 106 -0.13 0.43 13.00
C VAL A 106 0.29 -0.50 11.88
N TYR A 107 -0.64 -0.79 10.97
CA TYR A 107 -0.37 -1.46 9.70
C TYR A 107 -0.95 -0.63 8.54
N ILE A 108 -0.20 -0.54 7.45
CA ILE A 108 -0.58 0.16 6.22
C ILE A 108 -0.58 -0.85 5.08
N LYS A 109 -1.56 -0.75 4.20
CA LYS A 109 -1.65 -1.54 2.96
C LYS A 109 -2.07 -0.63 1.81
N TYR A 110 -1.14 -0.32 0.92
CA TYR A 110 -1.42 0.47 -0.28
C TYR A 110 -1.80 -0.43 -1.46
N LEU A 111 -3.01 -0.23 -1.97
CA LEU A 111 -3.57 -1.01 -3.08
C LEU A 111 -3.10 -0.51 -4.45
N GLY A 112 -2.31 0.58 -4.51
CA GLY A 112 -1.73 1.05 -5.78
C GLY A 112 -2.79 1.30 -6.86
N LYS A 113 -2.62 0.64 -8.00
CA LYS A 113 -3.57 0.71 -9.14
C LYS A 113 -4.66 -0.37 -9.08
N HIS A 114 -4.70 -1.18 -8.03
CA HIS A 114 -5.74 -2.19 -7.87
C HIS A 114 -7.06 -1.53 -7.44
N CYS A 115 -8.09 -1.72 -8.26
CA CYS A 115 -9.46 -1.29 -7.96
C CYS A 115 -10.22 -2.38 -7.17
N SER A 116 -9.68 -2.80 -6.03
CA SER A 116 -10.27 -3.86 -5.22
C SER A 116 -11.54 -3.39 -4.52
N ARG A 117 -12.68 -4.05 -4.75
CA ARG A 117 -13.94 -3.73 -4.06
C ARG A 117 -14.01 -4.30 -2.64
N LYS A 118 -13.42 -5.49 -2.47
CA LYS A 118 -13.39 -6.25 -1.22
C LYS A 118 -11.99 -6.79 -0.91
N PRO A 119 -11.01 -5.92 -0.57
CA PRO A 119 -9.72 -6.40 -0.10
C PRO A 119 -9.86 -7.04 1.28
N PHE A 120 -8.87 -7.83 1.66
CA PHE A 120 -8.69 -8.29 3.03
C PHE A 120 -7.38 -7.73 3.61
N PHE A 121 -7.34 -7.66 4.93
CA PHE A 121 -6.17 -7.31 5.72
C PHE A 121 -5.90 -8.44 6.70
N ILE A 122 -4.69 -8.97 6.75
CA ILE A 122 -4.29 -9.98 7.73
C ILE A 122 -3.57 -9.28 8.88
N LEU A 123 -4.28 -9.12 10.00
CA LEU A 123 -3.79 -8.44 11.21
C LEU A 123 -3.46 -9.46 12.30
N PRO A 124 -2.64 -9.11 13.30
CA PRO A 124 -2.47 -9.94 14.50
C PRO A 124 -3.81 -10.27 15.18
N GLU A 125 -3.94 -11.48 15.71
CA GLU A 125 -5.18 -11.98 16.33
C GLU A 125 -5.34 -11.55 17.79
N ASP A 126 -4.24 -11.23 18.45
CA ASP A 126 -4.14 -10.85 19.86
C ASP A 126 -4.46 -9.36 20.12
N HIS A 127 -4.56 -8.57 19.05
CA HIS A 127 -4.88 -7.15 19.08
C HIS A 127 -6.19 -6.84 18.35
N LYS A 128 -6.71 -5.65 18.60
CA LYS A 128 -7.87 -5.10 17.88
C LYS A 128 -7.49 -3.80 17.21
N TYR A 129 -7.98 -3.63 15.99
CA TYR A 129 -7.65 -2.48 15.16
C TYR A 129 -8.89 -1.79 14.63
N LYS A 130 -8.81 -0.47 14.58
CA LYS A 130 -9.66 0.37 13.77
C LYS A 130 -9.05 0.53 12.38
N ILE A 131 -9.85 0.28 11.34
CA ILE A 131 -9.41 0.36 9.95
C ILE A 131 -10.01 1.58 9.28
N ASP A 132 -9.13 2.45 8.80
CA ASP A 132 -9.44 3.60 7.98
C ASP A 132 -9.11 3.33 6.52
N VAL A 133 -10.00 3.76 5.62
CA VAL A 133 -9.74 3.85 4.19
C VAL A 133 -9.25 5.26 3.89
N ILE A 134 -8.12 5.33 3.18
CA ILE A 134 -7.49 6.55 2.74
C ILE A 134 -7.56 6.62 1.22
N ASP A 135 -8.24 7.64 0.70
CA ASP A 135 -8.19 8.01 -0.71
C ASP A 135 -7.06 9.03 -0.88
N THR A 136 -5.93 8.60 -1.45
CA THR A 136 -4.73 9.43 -1.56
C THR A 136 -4.92 10.58 -2.55
N TRP A 137 -5.83 10.45 -3.52
CA TRP A 137 -6.04 11.45 -4.56
C TRP A 137 -7.00 12.55 -4.12
N ASN A 138 -8.08 12.15 -3.43
CA ASN A 138 -9.08 13.05 -2.87
C ASN A 138 -8.74 13.51 -1.45
N MET A 139 -7.63 13.00 -0.88
CA MET A 139 -7.11 13.40 0.45
C MET A 139 -8.14 13.19 1.55
N THR A 140 -8.79 12.02 1.54
CA THR A 140 -9.83 11.69 2.54
C THR A 140 -9.41 10.49 3.38
N ARG A 141 -9.86 10.46 4.63
CA ARG A 141 -9.67 9.36 5.57
C ARG A 141 -11.01 9.05 6.24
N LYS A 142 -11.46 7.80 6.17
CA LYS A 142 -12.73 7.37 6.74
C LYS A 142 -12.60 6.01 7.42
N THR A 143 -13.01 5.94 8.69
CA THR A 143 -13.15 4.66 9.39
C THR A 143 -14.26 3.82 8.76
N ILE A 144 -13.94 2.58 8.40
CA ILE A 144 -14.90 1.62 7.85
C ILE A 144 -15.13 0.42 8.76
N MET A 145 -14.23 0.18 9.72
CA MET A 145 -14.32 -0.94 10.65
C MET A 145 -13.59 -0.63 11.97
N THR A 146 -14.09 -1.20 13.07
CA THR A 146 -13.51 -1.17 14.42
C THR A 146 -13.45 -2.60 14.96
N GLY A 147 -12.55 -2.88 15.89
CA GLY A 147 -12.39 -4.20 16.47
C GLY A 147 -11.95 -5.30 15.49
N ALA A 148 -11.24 -4.95 14.42
CA ALA A 148 -10.71 -5.90 13.44
C ALA A 148 -9.52 -6.68 14.01
N SER A 149 -9.41 -7.96 13.66
CA SER A 149 -8.34 -8.89 14.10
C SER A 149 -8.27 -10.07 13.13
N GLY A 150 -7.08 -10.67 12.93
CA GLY A 150 -6.93 -11.80 12.00
C GLY A 150 -7.27 -11.45 10.55
N ILE A 151 -7.79 -12.42 9.79
CA ILE A 151 -8.23 -12.20 8.40
C ILE A 151 -9.50 -11.35 8.39
N THR A 152 -9.36 -10.09 7.98
CA THR A 152 -10.46 -9.12 7.98
C THR A 152 -10.81 -8.70 6.56
N TRP A 153 -12.01 -9.06 6.10
CA TRP A 153 -12.55 -8.63 4.81
C TRP A 153 -13.23 -7.27 4.90
N LEU A 154 -12.90 -6.38 3.98
CA LEU A 154 -13.36 -4.99 3.97
C LEU A 154 -14.30 -4.76 2.79
N ASP A 155 -15.24 -3.83 2.96
CA ASP A 155 -16.14 -3.38 1.90
C ASP A 155 -15.84 -1.89 1.62
N LEU A 156 -15.18 -1.60 0.49
CA LEU A 156 -14.75 -0.22 0.18
C LEU A 156 -15.86 0.68 -0.40
N GLY A 157 -17.07 0.17 -0.63
CA GLY A 157 -18.13 0.88 -1.35
C GLY A 157 -17.89 0.99 -2.86
N GLU A 158 -16.78 1.63 -3.25
CA GLU A 158 -16.37 1.86 -4.63
C GLU A 158 -14.96 1.30 -4.89
N ALA A 159 -14.76 0.76 -6.08
CA ALA A 159 -13.48 0.22 -6.55
C ALA A 159 -12.75 1.30 -7.36
N LYS A 160 -11.65 1.84 -6.83
CA LYS A 160 -10.85 2.90 -7.45
C LYS A 160 -9.37 2.76 -7.10
N GLU A 161 -8.53 3.33 -7.95
CA GLU A 161 -7.07 3.38 -7.74
C GLU A 161 -6.70 4.33 -6.59
N GLY A 162 -5.47 4.19 -6.08
CA GLY A 162 -4.90 5.13 -5.11
C GLY A 162 -5.47 5.00 -3.70
N ILE A 163 -6.00 3.82 -3.35
CA ILE A 163 -6.53 3.55 -2.02
C ILE A 163 -5.45 2.94 -1.13
N ALA A 164 -5.32 3.46 0.09
CA ALA A 164 -4.57 2.84 1.18
C ALA A 164 -5.52 2.44 2.31
N LEU A 165 -5.18 1.36 3.01
CA LEU A 165 -5.82 0.93 4.24
C LEU A 165 -4.86 1.22 5.38
N LEU A 166 -5.37 1.77 6.48
CA LEU A 166 -4.61 2.07 7.68
C LEU A 166 -5.32 1.41 8.86
N ALA A 167 -4.71 0.36 9.42
CA ALA A 167 -5.15 -0.25 10.67
C ALA A 167 -4.37 0.39 11.83
N VAL A 168 -5.07 0.89 12.84
CA VAL A 168 -4.49 1.46 14.05
C VAL A 168 -5.05 0.72 15.25
N GLU A 169 -4.18 0.28 16.15
CA GLU A 169 -4.55 -0.41 17.39
C GLU A 169 -5.54 0.43 18.22
N GLU A 170 -6.54 -0.23 18.80
CA GLU A 170 -7.58 0.37 19.65
C GLU A 170 -7.18 0.52 21.13
#